data_AF-A0A8T9B183-F1
#
_entry.id   AF-A0A8T9B183-F1
#
_cell.length_a   1.000
_cell.length_b   1.000
_cell.length_c   1.000
_cell.angle_alpha   90.00
_cell.angle_beta   90.00
_cell.angle_gamma   90.00
#
_symmetry.space_group_name_H-M   'P 1'
#
loop_
_entity.id
_entity.type
_entity.pdbx_description
1 polymer ?
#
loop_
_entity_poly.entity_id
_entity_poly.type
_entity_poly.pdbx_seq_one_letter_code
_entity_poly.pdbx_strand_id
1 'polypeptide(L)'
;MSLPQPPKEEIDFLPDGRPVCFDHWLRVCHTCGFDFTGDGSADEESEEDESYEIDDQDGSQGFGSVNEDGDADEEEDDHRVFVLVGGAARFTPQWDEQILGPANTFRIEKDYKNPPKPLPLSSISTYHCPTCQLTWLVGEKGEAAARSHPSHHTYSHTYAGTRRSLLVFTDGACSGNGTPNARGGLGVFFGPGSKFNFAEPLSESGVHTSQKAELAAVARALQTIKFQVLQARHIMVKNAEGGHDPRAVSDVLGLRIIVVTDSSYIVEGMCSHFSDWTENKEGVLVNKAGKAVENSKGFLRLKSEVQALSMVGVQVVYYLVSREENKEADTLAKGSIVSRGEMEFAEMGFAEMGFYETE
;
A
#
# COMPACT_ATOMS: atom_id res chain seq x y z
N MET A 1 -20.45 16.85 -42.43
CA MET A 1 -19.21 17.06 -41.65
C MET A 1 -18.12 16.36 -42.42
N SER A 2 -17.11 17.11 -42.86
CA SER A 2 -15.99 16.59 -43.65
C SER A 2 -15.23 15.54 -42.85
N LEU A 3 -14.86 14.45 -43.52
CA LEU A 3 -14.01 13.41 -42.98
C LEU A 3 -12.72 14.03 -42.41
N PRO A 4 -12.16 13.51 -41.30
CA PRO A 4 -10.90 13.98 -40.76
C PRO A 4 -9.84 13.87 -41.86
N GLN A 5 -9.14 14.97 -42.13
CA GLN A 5 -8.02 14.92 -43.07
C GLN A 5 -6.95 13.98 -42.48
N PRO A 6 -6.40 13.05 -43.27
CA PRO A 6 -5.36 12.15 -42.80
C PRO A 6 -4.12 12.95 -42.35
N PRO A 7 -3.35 12.44 -41.39
CA PRO A 7 -2.12 13.07 -40.95
C PRO A 7 -1.20 13.31 -42.15
N LYS A 8 -0.56 14.48 -42.19
CA LYS A 8 0.15 14.97 -43.39
C LYS A 8 1.39 14.17 -43.76
N GLU A 9 1.91 13.32 -42.87
CA GLU A 9 3.05 12.44 -43.13
C GLU A 9 2.81 11.09 -42.43
N GLU A 10 2.89 10.00 -43.19
CA GLU A 10 2.59 8.63 -42.73
C GLU A 10 3.86 7.85 -42.33
N ILE A 11 5.05 8.43 -42.57
CA ILE A 11 6.36 7.79 -42.48
C ILE A 11 7.37 8.72 -41.80
N ASP A 12 8.19 8.19 -40.91
CA ASP A 12 9.37 8.84 -40.31
C ASP A 12 10.63 7.98 -40.58
N PHE A 13 11.84 8.44 -40.25
CA PHE A 13 13.08 7.74 -40.58
C PHE A 13 14.01 7.55 -39.39
N LEU A 14 14.58 6.34 -39.28
CA LEU A 14 15.65 6.06 -38.35
C LEU A 14 16.93 6.83 -38.74
N PRO A 15 17.89 7.02 -37.81
CA PRO A 15 19.14 7.73 -38.09
C PRO A 15 19.98 7.16 -39.24
N ASP A 16 19.74 5.90 -39.63
CA ASP A 16 20.39 5.23 -40.76
C ASP A 16 19.62 5.34 -42.09
N GLY A 17 18.53 6.12 -42.11
CA GLY A 17 17.75 6.43 -43.30
C GLY A 17 16.63 5.44 -43.62
N ARG A 18 16.34 4.46 -42.75
CA ARG A 18 15.27 3.48 -42.98
C ARG A 18 13.90 3.99 -42.51
N PRO A 19 12.82 3.77 -43.28
CA PRO A 19 11.48 4.24 -42.93
C PRO A 19 10.85 3.44 -41.78
N VAL A 20 10.08 4.14 -40.94
CA VAL A 20 9.27 3.64 -39.83
C VAL A 20 7.90 4.33 -39.83
N CYS A 21 6.92 3.72 -39.15
CA CYS A 21 5.64 4.36 -38.88
C CYS A 21 5.84 5.62 -38.02
N PHE A 22 5.30 6.77 -38.44
CA PHE A 22 5.47 8.06 -37.75
C PHE A 22 4.98 8.04 -36.28
N ASP A 23 3.78 7.50 -36.03
CA ASP A 23 3.18 7.55 -34.68
C ASP A 23 3.77 6.53 -33.69
N HIS A 24 4.36 5.44 -34.19
CA HIS A 24 4.78 4.30 -33.36
C HIS A 24 6.26 3.96 -33.46
N TRP A 25 6.99 4.56 -34.40
CA TRP A 25 8.44 4.39 -34.59
C TRP A 25 8.89 2.93 -34.77
N LEU A 26 8.04 2.13 -35.42
CA LEU A 26 8.29 0.71 -35.73
C LEU A 26 8.36 0.49 -37.24
N ARG A 27 9.24 -0.42 -37.67
CA ARG A 27 9.39 -0.80 -39.09
C ARG A 27 8.27 -1.70 -39.61
N VAL A 28 7.64 -2.48 -38.73
CA VAL A 28 6.37 -3.17 -38.98
C VAL A 28 5.42 -2.72 -37.89
N CYS A 29 4.34 -2.03 -38.26
CA CYS A 29 3.40 -1.47 -37.31
C CYS A 29 2.06 -2.19 -37.42
N HIS A 30 1.82 -3.15 -36.52
CA HIS A 30 0.56 -3.90 -36.47
C HIS A 30 -0.62 -3.05 -35.99
N THR A 31 -0.36 -1.92 -35.32
CA THR A 31 -1.39 -0.96 -34.88
C THR A 31 -1.93 -0.14 -36.05
N CYS A 32 -1.07 0.29 -36.97
CA CYS A 32 -1.47 1.06 -38.16
C CYS A 32 -1.68 0.18 -39.41
N GLY A 33 -1.25 -1.09 -39.37
CA GLY A 33 -1.39 -2.04 -40.47
C GLY A 33 -0.39 -1.85 -41.62
N PHE A 34 0.73 -1.16 -41.39
CA PHE A 34 1.73 -0.87 -42.43
C PHE A 34 3.06 -1.59 -42.15
N ASP A 35 3.67 -2.10 -43.22
CA ASP A 35 4.97 -2.75 -43.23
C ASP A 35 5.95 -1.96 -44.11
N PHE A 36 7.01 -1.43 -43.50
CA PHE A 36 8.04 -0.60 -44.13
C PHE A 36 9.35 -1.37 -44.32
N THR A 37 9.28 -2.71 -44.36
CA THR A 37 10.44 -3.58 -44.53
C THR A 37 10.82 -3.86 -45.98
N GLY A 38 9.96 -3.52 -46.95
CA GLY A 38 10.22 -3.69 -48.39
C GLY A 38 11.33 -2.78 -48.91
N ASP A 39 12.27 -3.35 -49.65
CA ASP A 39 13.35 -2.67 -50.33
C ASP A 39 12.89 -2.15 -51.71
N GLY A 40 12.80 -0.83 -51.84
CA GLY A 40 12.45 -0.20 -53.10
C GLY A 40 13.64 -0.16 -54.07
N SER A 41 13.80 -1.18 -54.91
CA SER A 41 14.40 -1.04 -56.24
C SER A 41 14.08 -2.25 -57.13
N ALA A 42 13.33 -2.01 -58.21
CA ALA A 42 13.26 -2.91 -59.36
C ALA A 42 14.43 -2.60 -60.32
N ASP A 43 15.11 -3.69 -60.70
CA ASP A 43 15.89 -3.99 -61.93
C ASP A 43 17.15 -3.17 -62.27
N GLU A 44 18.34 -3.80 -62.19
CA GLU A 44 19.16 -4.23 -63.34
C GLU A 44 20.51 -4.87 -62.91
N GLU A 45 20.69 -6.12 -63.36
CA GLU A 45 21.92 -6.82 -63.83
C GLU A 45 23.21 -7.02 -62.98
N SER A 46 23.70 -8.27 -63.13
CA SER A 46 25.09 -8.78 -63.14
C SER A 46 25.70 -9.40 -61.87
N GLU A 47 25.67 -10.74 -61.91
CA GLU A 47 26.82 -11.67 -61.86
C GLU A 47 27.68 -11.85 -60.59
N GLU A 48 27.73 -13.15 -60.23
CA GLU A 48 28.88 -13.95 -59.75
C GLU A 48 29.23 -14.01 -58.25
N ASP A 49 28.92 -15.20 -57.69
CA ASP A 49 29.80 -16.12 -56.95
C ASP A 49 30.75 -15.54 -55.89
N GLU A 50 30.61 -16.03 -54.65
CA GLU A 50 31.50 -17.08 -54.11
C GLU A 50 31.16 -17.40 -52.64
N SER A 51 30.92 -18.69 -52.41
CA SER A 51 30.89 -19.39 -51.11
C SER A 51 32.16 -19.16 -50.29
N TYR A 52 32.12 -19.13 -48.95
CA TYR A 52 33.03 -19.93 -48.09
C TYR A 52 32.49 -20.06 -46.66
N GLU A 53 32.60 -21.29 -46.18
CA GLU A 53 32.21 -21.85 -44.89
C GLU A 53 33.09 -21.34 -43.73
N ILE A 54 32.55 -21.20 -42.52
CA ILE A 54 33.33 -21.42 -41.29
C ILE A 54 32.53 -22.31 -40.33
N ASP A 55 33.23 -23.39 -40.00
CA ASP A 55 32.89 -24.57 -39.24
C ASP A 55 32.66 -24.34 -37.74
N ASP A 56 31.90 -25.27 -37.18
CA ASP A 56 31.60 -25.54 -35.78
C ASP A 56 32.85 -25.84 -34.92
N GLN A 57 32.75 -25.51 -33.62
CA GLN A 57 33.16 -26.31 -32.44
C GLN A 57 33.12 -25.41 -31.18
N ASP A 58 32.62 -25.77 -30.00
CA ASP A 58 32.26 -27.07 -29.42
C ASP A 58 31.49 -26.87 -28.09
N GLY A 59 30.61 -27.82 -27.77
CA GLY A 59 30.32 -28.32 -26.41
C GLY A 59 29.26 -27.59 -25.57
N SER A 60 27.96 -27.91 -25.70
CA SER A 60 27.22 -28.94 -24.92
C SER A 60 27.23 -28.72 -23.39
N GLN A 61 26.11 -28.66 -22.66
CA GLN A 61 24.99 -29.60 -22.64
C GLN A 61 23.67 -28.93 -22.25
N GLY A 62 22.59 -29.32 -22.94
CA GLY A 62 21.22 -28.95 -22.62
C GLY A 62 20.43 -30.04 -21.91
N PHE A 63 19.20 -29.68 -21.52
CA PHE A 63 17.94 -30.45 -21.52
C PHE A 63 16.92 -29.54 -20.78
N GLY A 64 15.72 -29.21 -21.25
CA GLY A 64 14.88 -29.76 -22.31
C GLY A 64 13.44 -29.75 -21.79
N SER A 65 12.59 -28.94 -22.42
CA SER A 65 11.19 -29.23 -22.81
C SER A 65 10.30 -27.99 -22.71
N VAL A 66 9.93 -27.55 -23.90
CA VAL A 66 8.76 -26.74 -24.23
C VAL A 66 7.52 -27.58 -23.94
N ASN A 67 6.56 -27.02 -23.21
CA ASN A 67 5.17 -27.45 -23.30
C ASN A 67 4.48 -26.43 -24.20
N GLU A 68 4.14 -26.85 -25.41
CA GLU A 68 3.10 -26.22 -26.23
C GLU A 68 1.76 -26.69 -25.67
N ASP A 69 1.06 -25.81 -24.97
CA ASP A 69 -0.39 -25.78 -24.87
C ASP A 69 -0.77 -24.38 -24.37
N GLY A 70 -1.54 -23.67 -25.17
CA GLY A 70 -1.81 -22.25 -24.97
C GLY A 70 -2.58 -21.96 -23.69
N ASP A 71 -2.11 -20.96 -22.96
CA ASP A 71 -2.92 -20.15 -22.07
C ASP A 71 -2.53 -18.70 -22.30
N ALA A 72 -3.55 -17.84 -22.37
CA ALA A 72 -3.40 -16.41 -22.57
C ALA A 72 -2.34 -15.84 -21.63
N ASP A 73 -1.43 -15.02 -22.17
CA ASP A 73 -0.53 -14.20 -21.37
C ASP A 73 -1.37 -13.36 -20.39
N GLU A 74 -1.52 -13.84 -19.16
CA GLU A 74 -2.01 -13.05 -18.05
C GLU A 74 -1.00 -11.91 -17.91
N GLU A 75 -1.40 -10.69 -18.27
CA GLU A 75 -0.65 -9.49 -17.93
C GLU A 75 -0.36 -9.56 -16.42
N GLU A 76 0.89 -9.87 -16.05
CA GLU A 76 1.31 -9.93 -14.66
C GLU A 76 0.89 -8.61 -13.98
N ASP A 77 0.13 -8.73 -12.89
CA ASP A 77 -0.43 -7.63 -12.09
C ASP A 77 0.70 -6.75 -11.51
N ASP A 78 1.26 -5.85 -12.34
CA ASP A 78 2.42 -4.96 -12.13
C ASP A 78 2.21 -3.94 -11.00
N HIS A 79 1.16 -4.09 -10.20
CA HIS A 79 0.82 -3.23 -9.08
C HIS A 79 0.94 -3.94 -7.74
N ARG A 80 1.18 -5.25 -7.72
CA ARG A 80 1.26 -6.03 -6.48
C ARG A 80 2.56 -5.75 -5.73
N VAL A 81 2.47 -5.49 -4.44
CA VAL A 81 3.62 -5.41 -3.54
C VAL A 81 3.71 -6.63 -2.63
N PHE A 82 4.92 -6.98 -2.19
CA PHE A 82 5.10 -8.06 -1.24
C PHE A 82 4.49 -7.72 0.13
N VAL A 83 3.75 -8.68 0.69
CA VAL A 83 3.30 -8.62 2.08
C VAL A 83 4.48 -8.88 3.00
N LEU A 84 4.83 -7.89 3.82
CA LEU A 84 5.86 -8.04 4.84
C LEU A 84 5.33 -8.90 5.98
N VAL A 85 6.17 -9.80 6.50
CA VAL A 85 5.84 -10.72 7.59
C VAL A 85 6.96 -10.75 8.62
N GLY A 86 6.64 -11.14 9.85
CA GLY A 86 7.62 -11.20 10.92
C GLY A 86 8.31 -9.85 11.16
N GLY A 87 9.59 -9.90 11.55
CA GLY A 87 10.36 -8.69 11.87
C GLY A 87 10.46 -7.69 10.71
N ALA A 88 10.33 -8.14 9.45
CA ALA A 88 10.35 -7.26 8.29
C ALA A 88 9.13 -6.32 8.22
N ALA A 89 7.99 -6.70 8.83
CA ALA A 89 6.82 -5.82 8.94
C ALA A 89 6.95 -4.76 10.04
N ARG A 90 8.00 -4.81 10.87
CA ARG A 90 8.24 -3.82 11.92
C ARG A 90 8.94 -2.60 11.34
N PHE A 91 8.32 -1.43 11.48
CA PHE A 91 8.97 -0.18 11.17
C PHE A 91 10.00 0.15 12.25
N THR A 92 11.27 0.16 11.84
CA THR A 92 12.41 0.47 12.71
C THR A 92 13.16 1.63 12.08
N PRO A 93 12.97 2.88 12.54
CA PRO A 93 13.56 4.06 11.91
C PRO A 93 15.07 3.95 11.68
N GLN A 94 15.77 3.31 12.62
CA GLN A 94 17.22 3.08 12.58
C GLN A 94 17.69 2.18 11.45
N TRP A 95 16.78 1.47 10.78
CA TRP A 95 17.05 0.51 9.71
C TRP A 95 16.31 0.89 8.41
N ASP A 96 15.54 1.97 8.44
CA ASP A 96 14.61 2.30 7.37
C ASP A 96 15.33 2.98 6.22
N GLU A 97 15.23 2.36 5.05
CA GLU A 97 15.92 2.82 3.84
C GLU A 97 15.41 4.18 3.36
N GLN A 98 14.13 4.49 3.56
CA GLN A 98 13.62 5.80 3.18
C GLN A 98 14.13 6.90 4.09
N ILE A 99 14.51 6.59 5.35
CA ILE A 99 15.08 7.57 6.28
C ILE A 99 16.59 7.71 6.03
N LEU A 100 17.30 6.59 5.90
CA LEU A 100 18.76 6.56 5.89
C LEU A 100 19.38 6.63 4.49
N GLY A 101 18.60 6.30 3.46
CA GLY A 101 19.10 6.04 2.10
C GLY A 101 19.71 4.64 1.94
N PRO A 102 19.87 4.17 0.69
CA PRO A 102 20.29 2.79 0.39
C PRO A 102 21.74 2.55 0.82
N ALA A 103 22.61 3.52 0.59
CA ALA A 103 24.04 3.42 0.88
C ALA A 103 24.33 3.24 2.38
N ASN A 104 23.56 3.91 3.24
CA ASN A 104 23.71 3.78 4.68
C ASN A 104 23.04 2.50 5.19
N THR A 105 21.87 2.16 4.66
CA THR A 105 21.11 0.98 5.08
C THR A 105 21.83 -0.32 4.78
N PHE A 106 22.53 -0.41 3.64
CA PHE A 106 23.32 -1.59 3.26
C PHE A 106 24.47 -1.89 4.23
N ARG A 107 24.93 -0.89 5.00
CA ARG A 107 26.02 -1.03 5.98
C ARG A 107 25.54 -1.51 7.34
N ILE A 108 24.23 -1.67 7.53
CA ILE A 108 23.61 -2.05 8.79
C ILE A 108 23.22 -3.51 8.73
N GLU A 109 23.78 -4.33 9.63
CA GLU A 109 23.31 -5.68 9.86
C GLU A 109 21.95 -5.64 10.58
N LYS A 110 20.93 -6.28 10.00
CA LYS A 110 19.55 -6.25 10.51
C LYS A 110 19.17 -7.58 11.13
N ASP A 111 19.12 -7.63 12.46
CA ASP A 111 18.58 -8.79 13.18
C ASP A 111 17.05 -8.67 13.33
N TYR A 112 16.32 -9.12 12.32
CA TYR A 112 14.85 -9.12 12.34
C TYR A 112 14.24 -10.03 13.44
N LYS A 113 15.02 -10.90 14.08
CA LYS A 113 14.54 -11.71 15.22
C LYS A 113 14.63 -10.94 16.53
N ASN A 114 15.62 -10.07 16.67
CA ASN A 114 15.82 -9.24 17.85
C ASN A 114 16.01 -7.76 17.45
N PRO A 115 14.97 -7.10 16.90
CA PRO A 115 15.08 -5.71 16.52
C PRO A 115 15.35 -4.81 17.73
N PRO A 116 16.14 -3.73 17.58
CA PRO A 116 16.32 -2.76 18.64
C PRO A 116 14.97 -2.10 18.95
N LYS A 117 14.87 -1.51 20.14
CA LYS A 117 13.74 -0.64 20.46
C LYS A 117 13.65 0.46 19.39
N PRO A 118 12.51 0.65 18.70
CA PRO A 118 12.36 1.71 17.71
C PRO A 118 12.68 3.08 18.32
N LEU A 119 13.37 3.93 17.57
CA LEU A 119 13.53 5.33 17.98
C LEU A 119 12.15 6.00 18.12
N PRO A 120 12.01 7.00 19.00
CA PRO A 120 10.74 7.73 19.17
C PRO A 120 10.31 8.44 17.89
N LEU A 121 9.01 8.68 17.72
CA LEU A 121 8.45 9.43 16.59
C LEU A 121 9.06 10.83 16.49
N SER A 122 9.41 11.45 17.63
CA SER A 122 10.10 12.74 17.66
C SER A 122 11.48 12.75 16.99
N SER A 123 12.07 11.58 16.71
CA SER A 123 13.36 11.44 16.04
C SER A 123 13.24 11.39 14.51
N ILE A 124 12.03 11.19 13.98
CA ILE A 124 11.79 11.16 12.54
C ILE A 124 11.06 12.44 12.11
N SER A 125 11.37 12.91 10.91
CA SER A 125 10.69 14.07 10.34
C SER A 125 9.43 13.63 9.59
N THR A 126 8.33 14.35 9.79
CA THR A 126 7.07 14.12 9.08
C THR A 126 6.55 15.44 8.51
N TYR A 127 5.74 15.35 7.47
CA TYR A 127 5.12 16.49 6.82
C TYR A 127 3.62 16.27 6.70
N HIS A 128 2.83 17.12 7.35
CA HIS A 128 1.39 17.17 7.14
C HIS A 128 1.07 18.03 5.91
N CYS A 129 0.51 17.40 4.87
CA CYS A 129 0.11 18.11 3.67
C CYS A 129 -1.30 18.72 3.83
N PRO A 130 -1.47 20.05 3.74
CA PRO A 130 -2.79 20.68 3.91
C PRO A 130 -3.76 20.36 2.77
N THR A 131 -3.27 20.00 1.58
CA THR A 131 -4.11 19.72 0.40
C THR A 131 -4.77 18.36 0.48
N CYS A 132 -4.00 17.28 0.70
CA CYS A 132 -4.59 15.94 0.87
C CYS A 132 -4.97 15.63 2.32
N GLN A 133 -4.54 16.46 3.28
CA GLN A 133 -4.75 16.30 4.72
C GLN A 133 -4.24 14.95 5.25
N LEU A 134 -3.01 14.61 4.87
CA LEU A 134 -2.34 13.35 5.22
C LEU A 134 -0.94 13.64 5.75
N THR A 135 -0.46 12.80 6.67
CA THR A 135 0.87 12.92 7.27
C THR A 135 1.87 11.99 6.61
N TRP A 136 2.86 12.56 5.94
CA TRP A 136 3.89 11.84 5.18
C TRP A 136 5.19 11.75 5.96
N LEU A 137 5.93 10.65 5.79
CA LEU A 137 7.32 10.58 6.23
C LEU A 137 8.15 11.59 5.43
N VAL A 138 9.09 12.28 6.05
CA VAL A 138 10.15 12.99 5.34
C VAL A 138 11.35 12.05 5.27
N GLY A 139 11.61 11.51 4.08
CA GLY A 139 12.74 10.60 3.86
C GLY A 139 14.04 11.32 3.44
N GLU A 140 14.98 10.55 2.91
CA GLU A 140 16.31 10.98 2.46
C GLU A 140 16.24 12.14 1.45
N LYS A 141 15.19 12.18 0.62
CA LYS A 141 14.97 13.28 -0.33
C LYS A 141 14.66 14.63 0.31
N GLY A 142 14.38 14.63 1.61
CA GLY A 142 14.15 15.82 2.39
C GLY A 142 12.74 16.38 2.22
N GLU A 143 12.48 17.45 2.96
CA GLU A 143 11.13 17.98 3.16
C GLU A 143 10.51 18.54 1.88
N ALA A 144 11.32 19.11 0.97
CA ALA A 144 10.83 19.63 -0.31
C ALA A 144 10.15 18.54 -1.16
N ALA A 145 10.69 17.31 -1.13
CA ALA A 145 10.11 16.17 -1.84
C ALA A 145 8.85 15.64 -1.11
N ALA A 146 8.86 15.61 0.22
CA ALA A 146 7.64 15.30 0.98
C ALA A 146 6.53 16.33 0.74
N ARG A 147 6.88 17.60 0.44
CA ARG A 147 5.95 18.68 0.10
C ARG A 147 5.42 18.62 -1.35
N SER A 148 6.02 17.82 -2.24
CA SER A 148 5.68 17.81 -3.67
C SER A 148 4.33 17.13 -3.94
N HIS A 149 3.22 17.82 -3.70
CA HIS A 149 1.87 17.30 -3.92
C HIS A 149 1.56 17.15 -5.42
N PRO A 150 0.90 16.07 -5.88
CA PRO A 150 0.34 14.95 -5.10
C PRO A 150 1.32 13.80 -4.82
N SER A 151 2.55 13.91 -5.31
CA SER A 151 3.57 12.86 -5.33
C SER A 151 4.12 12.54 -3.94
N HIS A 152 4.42 13.50 -3.08
CA HIS A 152 4.96 13.28 -1.72
C HIS A 152 6.14 12.29 -1.69
N HIS A 153 7.11 12.43 -2.61
CA HIS A 153 8.23 11.50 -2.70
C HIS A 153 9.06 11.53 -1.42
N THR A 154 9.23 10.37 -0.81
CA THR A 154 10.10 10.20 0.35
C THR A 154 11.43 9.58 -0.07
N TYR A 155 11.47 8.95 -1.25
CA TYR A 155 12.59 8.15 -1.72
C TYR A 155 12.70 8.11 -3.25
N SER A 156 13.90 7.91 -3.82
CA SER A 156 14.09 7.82 -5.29
C SER A 156 14.37 6.43 -5.86
N HIS A 157 14.74 5.46 -5.04
CA HIS A 157 15.22 4.20 -5.59
C HIS A 157 14.07 3.39 -6.19
N THR A 158 14.22 2.97 -7.45
CA THR A 158 13.20 2.26 -8.23
C THR A 158 13.05 0.79 -7.83
N TYR A 159 14.10 0.19 -7.24
CA TYR A 159 14.11 -1.24 -6.90
C TYR A 159 13.60 -1.56 -5.48
N ALA A 160 13.31 -0.56 -4.67
CA ALA A 160 12.99 -0.72 -3.25
C ALA A 160 11.54 -0.28 -2.96
N GLY A 161 10.60 -1.09 -3.44
CA GLY A 161 9.18 -0.97 -3.10
C GLY A 161 8.57 0.41 -3.32
N THR A 162 7.71 0.83 -2.40
CA THR A 162 6.91 2.06 -2.53
C THR A 162 7.75 3.28 -2.17
N ARG A 163 7.84 4.28 -3.05
CA ARG A 163 8.68 5.50 -2.90
C ARG A 163 8.15 6.55 -1.92
N ARG A 164 7.08 6.21 -1.18
CA ARG A 164 6.29 7.12 -0.35
C ARG A 164 5.82 6.40 0.89
N SER A 165 5.85 7.06 2.04
CA SER A 165 5.29 6.52 3.27
C SER A 165 4.28 7.45 3.90
N LEU A 166 3.08 6.92 4.15
CA LEU A 166 1.97 7.58 4.82
C LEU A 166 1.90 7.06 6.27
N LEU A 167 1.82 7.96 7.24
CA LEU A 167 1.58 7.61 8.63
C LEU A 167 0.08 7.62 8.92
N VAL A 168 -0.39 6.61 9.64
CA VAL A 168 -1.73 6.55 10.21
C VAL A 168 -1.63 6.13 11.66
N PHE A 169 -2.22 6.92 12.54
CA PHE A 169 -2.20 6.71 13.98
C PHE A 169 -3.48 6.01 14.40
N THR A 170 -3.38 4.97 15.21
CA THR A 170 -4.51 4.14 15.63
C THR A 170 -4.45 3.88 17.12
N ASP A 171 -5.60 3.92 17.78
CA ASP A 171 -5.73 3.58 19.20
C ASP A 171 -7.09 2.93 19.49
N GLY A 172 -7.11 2.05 20.49
CA GLY A 172 -8.29 1.38 20.99
C GLY A 172 -8.48 1.63 22.49
N ALA A 173 -9.59 2.28 22.85
CA ALA A 173 -9.97 2.53 24.23
C ALA A 173 -11.08 1.55 24.68
N CYS A 174 -11.08 1.18 25.96
CA CYS A 174 -12.17 0.44 26.56
C CYS A 174 -12.39 0.86 28.01
N SER A 175 -13.56 1.45 28.29
CA SER A 175 -14.00 1.75 29.66
C SER A 175 -14.61 0.50 30.31
N GLY A 176 -14.29 0.26 31.58
CA GLY A 176 -14.75 -0.96 32.27
C GLY A 176 -14.20 -2.25 31.65
N ASN A 177 -12.97 -2.22 31.14
CA ASN A 177 -12.30 -3.31 30.42
C ASN A 177 -12.50 -4.69 31.08
N GLY A 178 -13.03 -5.65 30.31
CA GLY A 178 -13.26 -7.03 30.78
C GLY A 178 -14.52 -7.23 31.62
N THR A 179 -15.36 -6.21 31.82
CA THR A 179 -16.65 -6.32 32.50
C THR A 179 -17.82 -6.45 31.51
N PRO A 180 -19.00 -6.95 31.94
CA PRO A 180 -20.18 -7.02 31.07
C PRO A 180 -20.64 -5.65 30.55
N ASN A 181 -20.33 -4.57 31.27
CA ASN A 181 -20.68 -3.19 30.90
C ASN A 181 -19.53 -2.48 30.15
N ALA A 182 -18.53 -3.23 29.68
CA ALA A 182 -17.39 -2.67 28.99
C ALA A 182 -17.83 -1.96 27.70
N ARG A 183 -17.38 -0.71 27.52
CA ARG A 183 -17.63 0.06 26.30
C ARG A 183 -16.31 0.35 25.61
N GLY A 184 -16.12 -0.28 24.46
CA GLY A 184 -14.97 -0.08 23.58
C GLY A 184 -15.22 1.05 22.59
N GLY A 185 -14.15 1.72 22.20
CA GLY A 185 -14.12 2.73 21.15
C GLY A 185 -12.77 2.70 20.45
N LEU A 186 -12.76 3.10 19.18
CA LEU A 186 -11.55 3.19 18.37
C LEU A 186 -11.38 4.60 17.83
N GLY A 187 -10.13 4.98 17.61
CA GLY A 187 -9.72 6.27 17.06
C GLY A 187 -8.68 6.08 15.96
N VAL A 188 -8.86 6.79 14.85
CA VAL A 188 -7.92 6.80 13.73
C VAL A 188 -7.61 8.24 13.33
N PHE A 189 -6.32 8.57 13.30
CA PHE A 189 -5.82 9.90 13.02
C PHE A 189 -4.79 9.88 11.88
N PHE A 190 -5.07 10.60 10.80
CA PHE A 190 -4.20 10.78 9.63
C PHE A 190 -3.42 12.10 9.66
N GLY A 191 -3.86 13.07 10.47
CA GLY A 191 -3.24 14.38 10.58
C GLY A 191 -4.22 15.46 11.07
N PRO A 192 -3.71 16.64 11.47
CA PRO A 192 -4.57 17.74 11.94
C PRO A 192 -5.62 18.16 10.91
N GLY A 193 -6.90 18.10 11.29
CA GLY A 193 -8.01 18.50 10.42
C GLY A 193 -8.25 17.58 9.22
N SER A 194 -7.67 16.37 9.21
CA SER A 194 -7.90 15.42 8.14
C SER A 194 -9.35 14.96 8.09
N LYS A 195 -9.95 15.06 6.90
CA LYS A 195 -11.28 14.49 6.60
C LYS A 195 -11.34 12.97 6.75
N PHE A 196 -10.20 12.30 6.87
CA PHE A 196 -10.11 10.86 7.10
C PHE A 196 -9.95 10.51 8.59
N ASN A 197 -9.84 11.50 9.48
CA ASN A 197 -9.88 11.22 10.92
C ASN A 197 -11.28 10.77 11.31
N PHE A 198 -11.38 9.73 12.14
CA PHE A 198 -12.65 9.30 12.68
C PHE A 198 -12.49 8.64 14.05
N ALA A 199 -13.60 8.59 14.77
CA ALA A 199 -13.76 7.83 15.99
C ALA A 199 -15.10 7.09 15.94
N GLU A 200 -15.09 5.80 16.26
CA GLU A 200 -16.28 4.96 16.22
C GLU A 200 -16.38 4.16 17.54
N PRO A 201 -17.58 3.95 18.10
CA PRO A 201 -17.75 2.98 19.16
C PRO A 201 -17.51 1.57 18.61
N LEU A 202 -17.00 0.67 19.44
CA LEU A 202 -16.84 -0.73 19.05
C LEU A 202 -18.22 -1.35 18.84
N SER A 203 -18.46 -1.89 17.64
CA SER A 203 -19.75 -2.47 17.23
C SER A 203 -19.83 -3.97 17.43
N GLU A 204 -18.72 -4.63 17.76
CA GLU A 204 -18.67 -6.08 17.94
C GLU A 204 -19.50 -6.52 19.15
N SER A 205 -20.29 -7.58 18.97
CA SER A 205 -21.05 -8.16 20.07
C SER A 205 -20.14 -8.89 21.08
N GLY A 206 -20.57 -8.90 22.34
CA GLY A 206 -19.87 -9.55 23.44
C GLY A 206 -19.01 -8.59 24.27
N VAL A 207 -18.16 -9.15 25.14
CA VAL A 207 -17.35 -8.36 26.07
C VAL A 207 -16.30 -7.57 25.29
N HIS A 208 -16.36 -6.25 25.41
CA HIS A 208 -15.35 -5.35 24.87
C HIS A 208 -14.08 -5.41 25.72
N THR A 209 -12.93 -5.44 25.03
CA THR A 209 -11.62 -5.33 25.66
C THR A 209 -10.80 -4.28 24.92
N SER A 210 -9.79 -3.72 25.59
CA SER A 210 -8.86 -2.78 24.93
C SER A 210 -8.21 -3.44 23.70
N GLN A 211 -7.74 -4.69 23.82
CA GLN A 211 -7.11 -5.42 22.71
C GLN A 211 -8.03 -5.57 21.49
N LYS A 212 -9.33 -5.82 21.68
CA LYS A 212 -10.30 -5.86 20.57
C LYS A 212 -10.47 -4.49 19.93
N ALA A 213 -10.54 -3.43 20.74
CA ALA A 213 -10.62 -2.06 20.24
C ALA A 213 -9.38 -1.69 19.41
N GLU A 214 -8.18 -2.07 19.85
CA GLU A 214 -6.93 -1.87 19.10
C GLU A 214 -6.94 -2.58 17.75
N LEU A 215 -7.34 -3.87 17.73
CA LEU A 215 -7.46 -4.64 16.49
C LEU A 215 -8.47 -4.02 15.53
N ALA A 216 -9.61 -3.56 16.06
CA ALA A 216 -10.63 -2.88 15.28
C ALA A 216 -10.13 -1.53 14.73
N ALA A 217 -9.39 -0.75 15.52
CA ALA A 217 -8.82 0.54 15.09
C ALA A 217 -7.93 0.37 13.87
N VAL A 218 -6.99 -0.58 13.93
CA VAL A 218 -6.10 -0.88 12.80
C VAL A 218 -6.89 -1.40 11.59
N ALA A 219 -7.83 -2.32 11.79
CA ALA A 219 -8.64 -2.85 10.69
C ALA A 219 -9.44 -1.73 9.99
N ARG A 220 -10.06 -0.83 10.76
CA ARG A 220 -10.83 0.31 10.22
C ARG A 220 -9.93 1.33 9.53
N ALA A 221 -8.71 1.55 10.03
CA ALA A 221 -7.72 2.40 9.36
C ALA A 221 -7.34 1.85 7.98
N LEU A 222 -7.02 0.56 7.89
CA LEU A 222 -6.67 -0.11 6.62
C LEU A 222 -7.84 -0.08 5.61
N GLN A 223 -9.07 -0.32 6.08
CA GLN A 223 -10.26 -0.21 5.25
C GLN A 223 -10.49 1.23 4.74
N THR A 224 -10.29 2.22 5.60
CA THR A 224 -10.40 3.64 5.23
C THR A 224 -9.35 4.02 4.19
N ILE A 225 -8.14 3.50 4.32
CA ILE A 225 -7.09 3.68 3.31
C ILE A 225 -7.53 3.11 1.97
N LYS A 226 -7.95 1.85 1.96
CA LYS A 226 -8.35 1.12 0.75
C LYS A 226 -9.49 1.81 -0.01
N PHE A 227 -10.55 2.20 0.71
CA PHE A 227 -11.80 2.65 0.07
C PHE A 227 -11.94 4.17 -0.04
N GLN A 228 -11.23 4.95 0.76
CA GLN A 228 -11.37 6.41 0.77
C GLN A 228 -10.07 7.12 0.40
N VAL A 229 -8.96 6.82 1.08
CA VAL A 229 -7.69 7.53 0.86
C VAL A 229 -7.17 7.27 -0.54
N LEU A 230 -7.10 6.01 -0.97
CA LEU A 230 -6.60 5.65 -2.31
C LEU A 230 -7.49 6.24 -3.42
N GLN A 231 -8.81 6.22 -3.24
CA GLN A 231 -9.76 6.80 -4.20
C GLN A 231 -9.57 8.32 -4.34
N ALA A 232 -9.52 9.03 -3.21
CA ALA A 232 -9.27 10.47 -3.21
C ALA A 232 -7.91 10.81 -3.85
N ARG A 233 -6.87 10.00 -3.59
CA ARG A 233 -5.56 10.17 -4.19
C ARG A 233 -5.57 9.91 -5.70
N HIS A 234 -6.20 8.85 -6.16
CA HIS A 234 -6.31 8.53 -7.58
C HIS A 234 -6.95 9.68 -8.37
N ILE A 235 -7.99 10.33 -7.83
CA ILE A 235 -8.58 11.53 -8.44
C ILE A 235 -7.58 12.69 -8.49
N MET A 236 -6.88 12.98 -7.38
CA MET A 236 -5.89 14.06 -7.34
C MET A 236 -4.73 13.85 -8.32
N VAL A 237 -4.23 12.62 -8.43
CA VAL A 237 -3.10 12.26 -9.30
C VAL A 237 -3.49 12.34 -10.77
N LYS A 238 -4.66 11.81 -11.16
CA LYS A 238 -5.13 11.88 -12.55
C LYS A 238 -5.35 13.30 -13.04
N ASN A 239 -5.75 14.21 -12.15
CA ASN A 239 -5.96 15.63 -12.47
C ASN A 239 -4.68 16.47 -12.41
N ALA A 240 -3.55 15.90 -11.99
CA ALA A 240 -2.26 16.60 -11.96
C ALA A 240 -1.56 16.54 -13.33
N GLU A 241 -0.56 17.39 -13.51
CA GLU A 241 0.33 17.33 -14.68
C GLU A 241 1.00 15.94 -14.76
N GLY A 242 0.94 15.30 -15.93
CA GLY A 242 1.41 13.92 -16.12
C GLY A 242 0.40 12.82 -15.72
N GLY A 243 -0.78 13.17 -15.17
CA GLY A 243 -1.82 12.22 -14.76
C GLY A 243 -2.51 11.44 -15.90
N HIS A 244 -2.10 11.70 -17.15
CA HIS A 244 -2.54 10.96 -18.35
C HIS A 244 -1.69 9.71 -18.62
N ASP A 245 -0.48 9.61 -18.06
CA ASP A 245 0.37 8.42 -18.18
C ASP A 245 -0.03 7.38 -17.11
N PRO A 246 -0.59 6.21 -17.51
CA PRO A 246 -0.99 5.17 -16.56
C PRO A 246 0.15 4.68 -15.66
N ARG A 247 1.40 4.66 -16.17
CA ARG A 247 2.58 4.23 -15.39
C ARG A 247 2.92 5.24 -14.30
N ALA A 248 2.88 6.53 -14.62
CA ALA A 248 3.06 7.59 -13.64
C ALA A 248 1.95 7.59 -12.56
N VAL A 249 0.70 7.34 -12.96
CA VAL A 249 -0.42 7.22 -12.01
C VAL A 249 -0.23 6.02 -11.08
N SER A 250 0.10 4.85 -11.62
CA SER A 250 0.37 3.65 -10.83
C SER A 250 1.49 3.86 -9.82
N ASP A 251 2.64 4.38 -10.26
CA ASP A 251 3.79 4.66 -9.37
C ASP A 251 3.37 5.54 -8.19
N VAL A 252 2.59 6.61 -8.44
CA VAL A 252 2.17 7.57 -7.40
C VAL A 252 1.15 7.00 -6.41
N LEU A 253 0.42 5.95 -6.82
CA LEU A 253 -0.54 5.25 -5.98
C LEU A 253 0.07 4.13 -5.13
N GLY A 254 1.27 3.68 -5.49
CA GLY A 254 2.08 2.80 -4.64
C GLY A 254 2.51 3.50 -3.35
N LEU A 255 2.13 2.95 -2.19
CA LEU A 255 2.33 3.57 -0.86
C LEU A 255 2.75 2.54 0.19
N ARG A 256 3.64 2.94 1.10
CA ARG A 256 3.83 2.26 2.38
C ARG A 256 3.01 2.93 3.45
N ILE A 257 2.18 2.18 4.14
CA ILE A 257 1.43 2.62 5.32
C ILE A 257 2.24 2.25 6.55
N ILE A 258 2.61 3.26 7.32
CA ILE A 258 3.20 3.11 8.64
C ILE A 258 2.05 3.25 9.64
N VAL A 259 1.59 2.11 10.17
CA VAL A 259 0.59 2.06 11.24
C VAL A 259 1.30 2.40 12.55
N VAL A 260 1.01 3.58 13.08
CA VAL A 260 1.56 4.10 14.34
C VAL A 260 0.60 3.75 15.48
N THR A 261 1.08 3.06 16.49
CA THR A 261 0.29 2.63 17.65
C THR A 261 1.18 2.48 18.88
N ASP A 262 0.64 2.70 20.07
CA ASP A 262 1.27 2.36 21.36
C ASP A 262 0.94 0.93 21.82
N SER A 263 0.15 0.19 21.05
CA SER A 263 -0.24 -1.19 21.35
C SER A 263 0.84 -2.20 20.98
N SER A 264 1.66 -2.60 21.95
CA SER A 264 2.60 -3.72 21.78
C SER A 264 1.88 -5.02 21.42
N TYR A 265 0.61 -5.17 21.79
CA TYR A 265 -0.20 -6.35 21.43
C TYR A 265 -0.38 -6.48 19.91
N ILE A 266 -0.64 -5.37 19.22
CA ILE A 266 -0.72 -5.34 17.75
C ILE A 266 0.64 -5.60 17.13
N VAL A 267 1.66 -4.84 17.57
CA VAL A 267 2.98 -4.89 16.93
C VAL A 267 3.65 -6.25 17.14
N GLU A 268 3.67 -6.78 18.36
CA GLU A 268 4.21 -8.13 18.61
C GLU A 268 3.34 -9.22 17.99
N GLY A 269 2.02 -9.04 18.01
CA GLY A 269 1.08 -9.93 17.33
C GLY A 269 1.41 -10.10 15.86
N MET A 270 1.49 -8.99 15.10
CA MET A 270 1.70 -9.01 13.64
C MET A 270 3.16 -9.24 13.23
N CYS A 271 4.14 -8.70 13.98
CA CYS A 271 5.55 -8.71 13.58
C CYS A 271 6.37 -9.83 14.23
N SER A 272 5.86 -10.51 15.26
CA SER A 272 6.65 -11.53 15.97
C SER A 272 5.89 -12.85 16.03
N HIS A 273 4.61 -12.82 16.41
CA HIS A 273 3.87 -14.03 16.73
C HIS A 273 3.07 -14.61 15.57
N PHE A 274 2.57 -13.78 14.64
CA PHE A 274 1.68 -14.24 13.58
C PHE A 274 2.30 -15.34 12.71
N SER A 275 3.61 -15.23 12.41
CA SER A 275 4.35 -16.23 11.63
C SER A 275 4.46 -17.59 12.31
N ASP A 276 4.30 -17.64 13.63
CA ASP A 276 4.35 -18.85 14.44
C ASP A 276 2.97 -19.47 14.69
N TRP A 277 1.89 -18.78 14.30
CA TRP A 277 0.53 -19.26 14.47
C TRP A 277 0.05 -20.03 13.24
N THR A 278 -0.68 -21.12 13.47
CA THR A 278 -1.32 -21.90 12.42
C THR A 278 -2.83 -21.87 12.59
N GLU A 279 -3.56 -21.88 11.49
CA GLU A 279 -5.02 -21.94 11.51
C GLU A 279 -5.46 -23.41 11.61
N ASN A 280 -6.31 -23.72 12.59
CA ASN A 280 -6.89 -25.06 12.73
C ASN A 280 -8.10 -25.24 11.79
N LYS A 281 -8.73 -26.42 11.83
CA LYS A 281 -9.87 -26.75 10.95
C LYS A 281 -11.11 -25.88 11.21
N GLU A 282 -11.19 -25.27 12.39
CA GLU A 282 -12.27 -24.40 12.82
C GLU A 282 -12.03 -22.91 12.49
N GLY A 283 -10.94 -22.59 11.80
CA GLY A 283 -10.58 -21.22 11.44
C GLY A 283 -10.04 -20.38 12.61
N VAL A 284 -9.44 -21.05 13.61
CA VAL A 284 -8.86 -20.42 14.80
C VAL A 284 -7.35 -20.59 14.78
N LEU A 285 -6.65 -19.48 15.00
CA LEU A 285 -5.20 -19.43 15.18
C LEU A 285 -4.82 -20.15 16.46
N VAL A 286 -3.86 -21.07 16.36
CA VAL A 286 -3.26 -21.78 17.49
C VAL A 286 -1.75 -21.55 17.49
N ASN A 287 -1.18 -21.49 18.69
CA ASN A 287 0.28 -21.40 18.84
C ASN A 287 0.96 -22.78 18.69
N LYS A 288 2.30 -22.81 18.73
CA LYS A 288 3.10 -24.06 18.68
C LYS A 288 2.73 -25.11 19.73
N ALA A 289 2.13 -24.70 20.85
CA ALA A 289 1.65 -25.59 21.90
C ALA A 289 0.20 -26.07 21.69
N GLY A 290 -0.43 -25.72 20.57
CA GLY A 290 -1.83 -26.04 20.26
C GLY A 290 -2.86 -25.20 21.01
N LYS A 291 -2.45 -24.17 21.75
CA LYS A 291 -3.36 -23.28 22.48
C LYS A 291 -3.94 -22.24 21.53
N ALA A 292 -5.26 -22.06 21.59
CA ALA A 292 -5.97 -21.02 20.86
C ALA A 292 -5.42 -19.63 21.19
N VAL A 293 -5.18 -18.85 20.15
CA VAL A 293 -4.72 -17.46 20.23
C VAL A 293 -5.93 -16.56 20.54
N GLU A 294 -5.78 -15.73 21.55
CA GLU A 294 -6.80 -14.76 21.92
C GLU A 294 -7.02 -13.77 20.76
N ASN A 295 -8.28 -13.40 20.52
CA ASN A 295 -8.67 -12.51 19.42
C ASN A 295 -8.20 -12.99 18.02
N SER A 296 -8.06 -14.31 17.83
CA SER A 296 -7.68 -14.93 16.55
C SER A 296 -8.40 -14.34 15.34
N LYS A 297 -9.73 -14.14 15.42
CA LYS A 297 -10.53 -13.58 14.32
C LYS A 297 -10.09 -12.16 13.95
N GLY A 298 -9.72 -11.34 14.94
CA GLY A 298 -9.24 -9.98 14.71
C GLY A 298 -7.88 -9.98 13.98
N PHE A 299 -6.96 -10.86 14.38
CA PHE A 299 -5.68 -11.01 13.68
C PHE A 299 -5.83 -11.57 12.26
N LEU A 300 -6.70 -12.55 12.04
CA LEU A 300 -7.02 -13.05 10.69
C LEU A 300 -7.60 -11.94 9.82
N ARG A 301 -8.52 -11.12 10.37
CA ARG A 301 -9.06 -9.94 9.68
C ARG A 301 -7.95 -8.95 9.29
N LEU A 302 -7.02 -8.63 10.20
CA LEU A 302 -5.89 -7.77 9.87
C LEU A 302 -5.03 -8.33 8.74
N LYS A 303 -4.71 -9.64 8.78
CA LYS A 303 -3.99 -10.31 7.69
C LYS A 303 -4.72 -10.13 6.35
N SER A 304 -6.03 -10.36 6.32
CA SER A 304 -6.83 -10.20 5.09
C SER A 304 -6.83 -8.76 4.57
N GLU A 305 -6.93 -7.75 5.44
CA GLU A 305 -6.86 -6.34 5.02
C GLU A 305 -5.48 -5.97 4.46
N VAL A 306 -4.39 -6.44 5.11
CA VAL A 306 -3.02 -6.24 4.61
C VAL A 306 -2.81 -6.93 3.25
N GLN A 307 -3.30 -8.16 3.09
CA GLN A 307 -3.25 -8.88 1.81
C GLN A 307 -4.02 -8.12 0.73
N ALA A 308 -5.21 -7.63 1.03
CA ALA A 308 -6.03 -6.90 0.06
C ALA A 308 -5.38 -5.56 -0.36
N LEU A 309 -4.69 -4.87 0.56
CA LEU A 309 -3.91 -3.67 0.25
C LEU A 309 -2.69 -3.98 -0.62
N SER A 310 -2.05 -5.13 -0.39
CA SER A 310 -0.87 -5.53 -1.17
C SER A 310 -1.18 -5.75 -2.66
N MET A 311 -2.41 -6.16 -2.99
CA MET A 311 -2.89 -6.33 -4.37
C MET A 311 -3.09 -4.99 -5.11
N VAL A 312 -3.09 -3.87 -4.39
CA VAL A 312 -3.31 -2.53 -4.97
C VAL A 312 -2.12 -1.60 -4.72
N GLY A 313 -0.90 -2.15 -4.62
CA GLY A 313 0.33 -1.37 -4.48
C GLY A 313 0.61 -0.83 -3.09
N VAL A 314 -0.11 -1.29 -2.07
CA VAL A 314 0.01 -0.76 -0.71
C VAL A 314 0.68 -1.76 0.24
N GLN A 315 1.86 -1.38 0.72
CA GLN A 315 2.62 -2.14 1.71
C GLN A 315 2.31 -1.64 3.12
N VAL A 316 2.26 -2.52 4.12
CA VAL A 316 1.95 -2.15 5.51
C VAL A 316 3.11 -2.51 6.43
N VAL A 317 3.49 -1.57 7.31
CA VAL A 317 4.45 -1.77 8.40
C VAL A 317 3.89 -1.19 9.72
N TYR A 318 4.36 -1.70 10.85
CA TYR A 318 3.87 -1.35 12.18
C TYR A 318 4.95 -0.64 13.00
N TYR A 319 4.61 0.51 13.57
CA TYR A 319 5.51 1.35 14.35
C TYR A 319 4.99 1.47 15.79
N LEU A 320 5.72 0.82 16.71
CA LEU A 320 5.46 0.96 18.14
C LEU A 320 6.03 2.28 18.66
N VAL A 321 5.16 3.13 19.19
CA VAL A 321 5.52 4.43 19.80
C VAL A 321 5.09 4.50 21.26
N SER A 322 5.48 5.57 21.95
CA SER A 322 4.96 5.86 23.29
C SER A 322 3.50 6.36 23.25
N ARG A 323 2.79 6.27 24.38
CA ARG A 323 1.42 6.77 24.50
C ARG A 323 1.33 8.27 24.26
N GLU A 324 2.32 8.99 24.74
CA GLU A 324 2.46 10.43 24.61
C GLU A 324 2.53 10.86 23.13
N GLU A 325 3.14 10.03 22.29
CA GLU A 325 3.27 10.25 20.85
C GLU A 325 2.01 9.85 20.06
N ASN A 326 1.15 8.98 20.63
CA ASN A 326 -0.10 8.52 20.03
C ASN A 326 -1.36 9.24 20.55
N LYS A 327 -1.19 10.37 21.26
CA LYS A 327 -2.25 11.05 22.02
C LYS A 327 -3.51 11.43 21.21
N GLU A 328 -3.36 11.74 19.93
CA GLU A 328 -4.49 12.21 19.10
C GLU A 328 -5.44 11.04 18.77
N ALA A 329 -4.88 9.86 18.46
CA ALA A 329 -5.66 8.65 18.27
C ALA A 329 -6.32 8.20 19.59
N ASP A 330 -5.59 8.26 20.71
CA ASP A 330 -6.13 7.98 22.05
C ASP A 330 -7.30 8.91 22.43
N THR A 331 -7.16 10.20 22.13
CA THR A 331 -8.22 11.19 22.36
C THR A 331 -9.47 10.87 21.54
N LEU A 332 -9.31 10.51 20.26
CA LEU A 332 -10.40 10.08 19.40
C LEU A 332 -11.08 8.80 19.94
N ALA A 333 -10.29 7.79 20.30
CA ALA A 333 -10.81 6.51 20.80
C ALA A 333 -11.60 6.66 22.10
N LYS A 334 -11.12 7.50 23.04
CA LYS A 334 -11.85 7.80 24.27
C LYS A 334 -13.12 8.61 24.01
N GLY A 335 -13.06 9.55 23.06
CA GLY A 335 -14.20 10.39 22.69
C GLY A 335 -15.40 9.60 22.17
N SER A 336 -15.18 8.52 21.42
CA SER A 336 -16.27 7.69 20.88
C SER A 336 -17.01 6.84 21.91
N ILE A 337 -16.41 6.63 23.09
CA ILE A 337 -17.05 5.92 24.20
C ILE A 337 -18.05 6.84 24.92
N VAL A 338 -17.67 8.11 25.10
CA VAL A 338 -18.46 9.10 25.86
C VAL A 338 -19.71 9.52 25.08
N SER A 339 -19.60 9.76 23.77
CA SER A 339 -20.72 10.18 22.93
C SER A 339 -21.88 9.18 22.92
N ARG A 340 -21.61 7.87 23.05
CA ARG A 340 -22.66 6.85 23.21
C ARG A 340 -23.35 6.91 24.58
N GLY A 341 -22.60 7.26 25.63
CA GLY A 341 -23.18 7.48 26.96
C GLY A 341 -24.22 8.60 26.94
N GLU A 342 -23.88 9.74 26.34
CA GLU A 342 -24.79 10.90 26.22
C GLU A 342 -26.00 10.62 25.32
N MET A 343 -25.83 9.87 24.22
CA MET A 343 -26.96 9.47 23.38
C MET A 343 -27.91 8.47 24.07
N GLU A 344 -27.38 7.49 24.83
CA GLU A 344 -28.23 6.58 25.61
C GLU A 344 -28.99 7.32 26.73
N PHE A 345 -28.38 8.31 27.39
CA PHE A 345 -29.08 9.15 28.36
C PHE A 345 -30.16 10.03 27.70
N ALA A 346 -29.92 10.54 26.49
CA ALA A 346 -30.93 11.29 25.74
C ALA A 346 -32.10 10.40 25.32
N GLU A 347 -31.85 9.19 24.79
CA GLU A 347 -32.90 8.23 24.41
C GLU A 347 -33.75 7.78 25.61
N MET A 348 -33.13 7.56 26.78
CA MET A 348 -33.87 7.27 28.02
C MET A 348 -34.72 8.46 28.49
N GLY A 349 -34.21 9.70 28.35
CA GLY A 349 -34.96 10.92 28.68
C GLY A 349 -36.18 11.17 27.78
N PHE A 350 -36.14 10.74 26.52
CA PHE A 350 -37.31 10.80 25.63
C PHE A 350 -38.33 9.68 25.90
N ALA A 351 -37.88 8.49 26.34
CA ALA A 351 -38.78 7.40 26.72
C ALA A 351 -39.56 7.67 28.02
N GLU A 352 -38.98 8.41 28.98
CA GLU A 352 -39.66 8.80 30.23
C GLU A 352 -40.67 9.95 30.05
N MET A 353 -40.62 10.70 28.94
CA MET A 353 -41.58 11.79 28.63
C MET A 353 -42.79 11.34 27.80
N GLY A 354 -42.94 10.03 27.56
CA GLY A 354 -43.93 9.49 26.62
C GLY A 354 -45.14 8.77 27.22
N PHE A 355 -45.73 9.19 28.34
CA PHE A 355 -47.06 8.72 28.77
C PHE A 355 -47.76 9.69 29.72
N TYR A 356 -48.39 10.74 29.19
CA TYR A 356 -49.57 11.38 29.83
C TYR A 356 -50.45 11.98 28.72
N GLU A 357 -51.13 11.13 27.95
CA GLU A 357 -52.40 11.52 27.33
C GLU A 357 -53.50 11.19 28.35
N THR A 358 -53.99 12.24 29.02
CA THR A 358 -55.18 12.20 29.87
C THR A 358 -56.43 12.29 28.98
N GLU A 359 -57.31 11.29 29.19
CA GLU A 359 -58.77 11.18 28.93
C GLU A 359 -59.50 12.19 28.02
#